data_AF-A0A5S9NHD6-F1
#
_entry.id   AF-A0A5S9NHD6-F1
#
_cell.length_a   1.000
_cell.length_b   1.000
_cell.length_c   1.000
_cell.angle_alpha   90.00
_cell.angle_beta   90.00
_cell.angle_gamma   90.00
#
_symmetry.space_group_name_H-M   'P 1'
#
loop_
_entity.id
_entity.type
_entity.pdbx_description
1 polymer ?
#
loop_
_entity_poly.entity_id
_entity_poly.type
_entity_poly.pdbx_seq_one_letter_code
_entity_poly.pdbx_strand_id
1 'polypeptide(L)'
;MTLSNWADVATIVGSLAFVGIAIQVGIAYQQLKADHERSRREKSVELLMEWTKQIKKEGSVARKIIETFDPEQCRELFNQQEIKIAKKHKKLLSEFFEGNGFEEGEEAEEGDNDITLSEAQSAELRWHAVSYLNSLESVLVAWQYSVVDRDVIEQQFSYLFKPADGHAALHDFRVAAGGEKSYPAIEVFSNHVEQNRRKSLNQKANIV
;
A
#
# COMPACT_ATOMS: atom_id res chain seq x y z
N MET A 1 -58.36 8.61 -44.94
CA MET A 1 -57.07 7.93 -44.67
C MET A 1 -57.26 6.45 -44.90
N THR A 2 -56.41 5.85 -45.74
CA THR A 2 -56.42 4.40 -46.00
C THR A 2 -55.65 3.67 -44.90
N LEU A 3 -55.92 2.38 -44.72
CA LEU A 3 -55.26 1.52 -43.73
C LEU A 3 -53.72 1.48 -43.90
N SER A 4 -53.25 1.64 -45.15
CA SER A 4 -51.83 1.77 -45.50
C SER A 4 -51.15 2.97 -44.83
N ASN A 5 -51.81 4.15 -44.84
CA ASN A 5 -51.22 5.36 -44.27
C ASN A 5 -51.01 5.25 -42.76
N TRP A 6 -51.89 4.51 -42.06
CA TRP A 6 -51.73 4.23 -40.62
C TRP A 6 -50.58 3.27 -40.35
N ALA A 7 -50.35 2.29 -41.23
CA ALA A 7 -49.21 1.37 -41.13
C ALA A 7 -47.87 2.10 -41.37
N ASP A 8 -47.83 3.03 -42.33
CA ASP A 8 -46.64 3.84 -42.60
C ASP A 8 -46.29 4.74 -41.41
N VAL A 9 -47.29 5.41 -40.81
CA VAL A 9 -47.10 6.23 -39.61
C VAL A 9 -46.62 5.37 -38.44
N ALA A 10 -47.22 4.20 -38.21
CA ALA A 10 -46.79 3.28 -37.15
C ALA A 10 -45.34 2.81 -37.34
N THR A 11 -44.93 2.55 -38.59
CA THR A 11 -43.56 2.13 -38.92
C THR A 11 -42.55 3.25 -38.67
N ILE A 12 -42.89 4.51 -39.02
CA ILE A 12 -42.05 5.68 -38.74
C ILE A 12 -41.90 5.88 -37.23
N VAL A 13 -43.01 5.85 -36.49
CA VAL A 13 -43.00 5.99 -35.02
C VAL A 13 -42.21 4.87 -34.36
N GLY A 14 -42.39 3.62 -34.79
CA GLY A 14 -41.62 2.47 -34.30
C GLY A 14 -40.12 2.62 -34.57
N SER A 15 -39.75 3.07 -35.77
CA SER A 15 -38.35 3.31 -36.15
C SER A 15 -37.71 4.42 -35.31
N LEU A 16 -38.44 5.50 -35.05
CA LEU A 16 -37.99 6.58 -34.15
C LEU A 16 -37.82 6.10 -32.71
N ALA A 17 -38.70 5.21 -32.22
CA ALA A 17 -38.56 4.61 -30.90
C ALA A 17 -37.27 3.77 -30.79
N PHE A 18 -36.93 2.98 -31.82
CA PHE A 18 -35.66 2.24 -31.86
C PHE A 18 -34.43 3.14 -31.86
N VAL A 19 -34.47 4.26 -32.60
CA VAL A 19 -33.40 5.28 -32.57
C VAL A 19 -33.28 5.88 -31.17
N GLY A 20 -34.40 6.20 -30.53
CA GLY A 20 -34.43 6.69 -29.15
C GLY A 20 -33.80 5.71 -28.15
N ILE A 21 -34.14 4.42 -28.25
CA ILE A 21 -33.55 3.36 -27.41
C ILE A 21 -32.03 3.27 -27.63
N ALA A 22 -31.57 3.31 -28.88
CA ALA A 22 -30.13 3.26 -29.18
C ALA A 22 -29.36 4.43 -28.55
N ILE A 23 -29.91 5.66 -28.63
CA ILE A 23 -29.35 6.84 -27.98
C ILE A 23 -29.33 6.66 -26.46
N GLN A 24 -30.43 6.18 -25.87
CA GLN A 24 -30.54 5.96 -24.43
C GLN A 24 -29.51 4.94 -23.93
N VAL A 25 -29.29 3.85 -24.66
CA VAL A 25 -28.24 2.86 -24.35
C VAL A 25 -26.85 3.50 -24.41
N GLY A 26 -26.59 4.35 -25.41
CA GLY A 26 -25.33 5.08 -25.51
C GLY A 26 -25.08 6.04 -24.33
N ILE A 27 -26.12 6.78 -23.92
CA ILE A 27 -26.05 7.68 -22.75
C ILE A 27 -25.85 6.86 -21.47
N ALA A 28 -26.60 5.77 -21.30
CA ALA A 28 -26.47 4.89 -20.13
C ALA A 28 -25.07 4.29 -20.01
N TYR A 29 -24.46 3.89 -21.14
CA TYR A 29 -23.08 3.41 -21.14
C TYR A 29 -22.09 4.49 -20.70
N GLN A 30 -22.25 5.73 -21.17
CA GLN A 30 -21.41 6.84 -20.75
C GLN A 30 -21.59 7.18 -19.27
N GLN A 31 -22.83 7.17 -18.77
CA GLN A 31 -23.15 7.39 -17.36
C GLN A 31 -22.52 6.32 -16.47
N LEU A 32 -22.68 5.03 -16.82
CA LEU A 32 -22.06 3.93 -16.08
C LEU A 32 -20.55 4.07 -16.02
N LYS A 33 -19.90 4.46 -17.13
CA LYS A 33 -18.45 4.69 -17.15
C LYS A 33 -18.04 5.86 -16.26
N ALA A 34 -18.77 6.98 -16.33
CA ALA A 34 -18.49 8.17 -15.53
C ALA A 34 -18.70 7.89 -14.02
N ASP A 35 -19.76 7.16 -13.67
CA ASP A 35 -20.05 6.76 -12.30
C ASP A 35 -19.00 5.80 -11.75
N HIS A 36 -18.52 4.84 -12.57
CA HIS A 36 -17.40 3.97 -12.18
C HIS A 36 -16.12 4.76 -11.92
N GLU A 37 -15.79 5.74 -12.78
CA GLU A 37 -14.61 6.59 -12.58
C GLU A 37 -14.73 7.45 -11.32
N ARG A 38 -15.91 8.04 -11.09
CA ARG A 38 -16.21 8.80 -9.88
C ARG A 38 -16.08 7.93 -8.63
N SER A 39 -16.68 6.74 -8.64
CA SER A 39 -16.63 5.80 -7.51
C SER A 39 -15.20 5.37 -7.19
N ARG A 40 -14.38 5.09 -8.21
CA ARG A 40 -12.96 4.79 -8.02
C ARG A 40 -12.21 5.93 -7.34
N ARG A 41 -12.45 7.18 -7.74
CA ARG A 41 -11.83 8.36 -7.13
C ARG A 41 -12.27 8.57 -5.69
N GLU A 42 -13.57 8.48 -5.42
CA GLU A 42 -14.12 8.58 -4.06
C GLU A 42 -13.50 7.49 -3.15
N LYS A 43 -13.43 6.25 -3.63
CA LYS A 43 -12.79 5.14 -2.89
C LYS A 43 -11.30 5.37 -2.64
N SER A 44 -10.60 5.98 -3.60
CA SER A 44 -9.19 6.34 -3.44
C SER A 44 -8.99 7.32 -2.30
N VAL A 45 -9.81 8.37 -2.26
CA VAL A 45 -9.77 9.38 -1.19
C VAL A 45 -10.08 8.74 0.16
N GLU A 46 -11.10 7.87 0.22
CA GLU A 46 -11.46 7.14 1.44
C GLU A 46 -10.29 6.30 1.97
N LEU A 47 -9.66 5.48 1.12
CA LEU A 47 -8.51 4.65 1.50
C LEU A 47 -7.30 5.49 1.91
N LEU A 48 -7.04 6.61 1.22
CA LEU A 48 -5.96 7.53 1.60
C LEU A 48 -6.20 8.16 2.97
N MET A 49 -7.45 8.54 3.26
CA MET A 49 -7.83 9.06 4.57
C MET A 49 -7.69 8.00 5.65
N GLU A 50 -8.10 6.76 5.38
CA GLU A 50 -7.98 5.64 6.31
C GLU A 50 -6.50 5.31 6.60
N TRP A 51 -5.68 5.19 5.56
CA TRP A 51 -4.23 5.01 5.68
C TRP A 51 -3.58 6.09 6.55
N THR A 52 -3.94 7.36 6.30
CA THR A 52 -3.40 8.49 7.07
C THR A 52 -3.81 8.43 8.54
N LYS A 53 -5.03 7.98 8.86
CA LYS A 53 -5.49 7.80 10.25
C LYS A 53 -4.78 6.64 10.96
N GLN A 54 -4.36 5.62 10.22
CA GLN A 54 -3.67 4.45 10.76
C GLN A 54 -2.19 4.72 11.03
N ILE A 55 -1.56 5.64 10.28
CA ILE A 55 -0.18 6.05 10.56
C ILE A 55 -0.14 6.88 11.84
N LYS A 56 0.36 6.27 12.91
CA LYS A 56 0.64 6.95 14.18
C LYS A 56 2.14 7.19 14.36
N LYS A 57 2.48 8.07 15.31
CA LYS A 57 3.87 8.42 15.63
C LYS A 57 4.67 7.17 15.99
N GLU A 58 4.10 6.31 16.83
CA GLU A 58 4.69 5.08 17.34
C GLU A 58 5.00 4.12 16.19
N GLY A 59 4.04 3.93 15.27
CA GLY A 59 4.24 3.10 14.07
C GLY A 59 5.33 3.62 13.14
N SER A 60 5.47 4.95 13.01
CA SER A 60 6.54 5.57 12.24
C SER A 60 7.92 5.34 12.86
N VAL A 61 8.03 5.44 14.18
CA VAL A 61 9.28 5.16 14.93
C VAL A 61 9.63 3.68 14.84
N ALA A 62 8.67 2.77 15.08
CA ALA A 62 8.86 1.34 14.94
C ALA A 62 9.37 0.98 13.54
N ARG A 63 8.74 1.52 12.49
CA ARG A 63 9.18 1.27 11.12
C ARG A 63 10.62 1.71 10.90
N LYS A 64 11.02 2.90 11.35
CA LYS A 64 12.41 3.39 11.19
C LYS A 64 13.42 2.49 11.89
N ILE A 65 13.07 1.94 13.05
CA ILE A 65 13.94 1.00 13.77
C ILE A 65 14.07 -0.30 12.98
N ILE A 66 12.95 -0.88 12.54
CA ILE A 66 12.92 -2.18 11.86
C ILE A 66 13.56 -2.10 10.47
N GLU A 67 13.49 -0.95 9.78
CA GLU A 67 14.21 -0.76 8.50
C GLU A 67 15.73 -0.77 8.66
N THR A 68 16.27 -0.70 9.88
CA THR A 68 17.72 -0.82 10.14
C THR A 68 18.16 -2.22 10.54
N PHE A 69 17.20 -3.14 10.73
CA PHE A 69 17.51 -4.51 11.12
C PHE A 69 18.04 -5.27 9.93
N ASP A 70 18.99 -6.16 10.20
CA ASP A 70 19.42 -7.14 9.22
C ASP A 70 18.35 -8.25 9.03
N PRO A 71 18.51 -9.11 8.00
CA PRO A 71 17.54 -10.17 7.74
C PRO A 71 17.39 -11.20 8.87
N GLU A 72 18.40 -11.39 9.72
CA GLU A 72 18.36 -12.34 10.84
C GLU A 72 17.55 -11.74 12.01
N GLN A 73 17.84 -10.50 12.39
CA GLN A 73 17.07 -9.72 13.36
C GLN A 73 15.60 -9.58 12.94
N CYS A 74 15.31 -9.43 11.65
CA CYS A 74 13.94 -9.41 11.14
C CYS A 74 13.19 -10.73 11.37
N ARG A 75 13.89 -11.87 11.29
CA ARG A 75 13.32 -13.20 11.58
C ARG A 75 13.08 -13.39 13.06
N GLU A 76 14.04 -13.00 13.90
CA GLU A 76 13.90 -13.02 15.36
C GLU A 76 12.71 -12.15 15.80
N LEU A 77 12.59 -10.94 15.25
CA LEU A 77 11.45 -10.05 15.47
C LEU A 77 10.13 -10.69 15.06
N PHE A 78 10.09 -11.31 13.88
CA PHE A 78 8.88 -11.97 13.40
C PHE A 78 8.46 -13.14 14.30
N ASN A 79 9.44 -13.88 14.83
CA ASN A 79 9.26 -14.98 15.78
C ASN A 79 9.04 -14.51 17.24
N GLN A 80 9.07 -13.21 17.51
CA GLN A 80 8.92 -12.60 18.84
C GLN A 80 10.00 -13.03 19.82
N GLN A 81 11.20 -13.30 19.31
CA GLN A 81 12.37 -13.65 20.11
C GLN A 81 13.06 -12.38 20.62
N GLU A 82 13.94 -12.55 21.60
CA GLU A 82 14.85 -11.49 22.04
C GLU A 82 15.79 -11.08 20.90
N ILE A 83 16.05 -9.78 20.79
CA ILE A 83 16.83 -9.21 19.68
C ILE A 83 17.90 -8.29 20.22
N LYS A 84 19.13 -8.43 19.72
CA LYS A 84 20.21 -7.49 20.00
C LYS A 84 20.22 -6.38 18.98
N ILE A 85 20.21 -5.13 19.42
CA ILE A 85 20.18 -3.94 18.56
C ILE A 85 21.32 -3.01 18.95
N ALA A 86 22.01 -2.43 17.96
CA ALA A 86 23.05 -1.45 18.20
C ALA A 86 22.57 -0.26 19.07
N LYS A 87 23.37 0.12 20.07
CA LYS A 87 23.12 1.24 21.00
C LYS A 87 22.81 2.58 20.32
N LYS A 88 23.21 2.76 19.05
CA LYS A 88 22.88 3.95 18.24
C LYS A 88 21.37 4.20 18.13
N HIS A 89 20.53 3.17 18.28
CA HIS A 89 19.08 3.28 18.23
C HIS A 89 18.41 3.47 19.61
N LYS A 90 19.19 3.53 20.70
CA LYS A 90 18.69 3.67 22.09
C LYS A 90 17.66 4.79 22.23
N LYS A 91 17.94 5.96 21.66
CA LYS A 91 17.06 7.13 21.75
C LYS A 91 15.70 6.93 21.06
N LEU A 92 15.68 6.21 19.94
CA LEU A 92 14.44 5.89 19.23
C LEU A 92 13.63 4.83 19.97
N LEU A 93 14.32 3.83 20.53
CA LEU A 93 13.68 2.80 21.36
C LEU A 93 13.10 3.40 22.64
N SER A 94 13.82 4.30 23.32
CA SER A 94 13.32 4.97 24.51
C SER A 94 12.10 5.85 24.22
N GLU A 95 12.10 6.57 23.09
CA GLU A 95 10.94 7.37 22.65
C GLU A 95 9.74 6.48 22.27
N PHE A 96 9.99 5.29 21.71
CA PHE A 96 8.94 4.34 21.35
C PHE A 96 8.28 3.69 22.57
N PHE A 97 9.08 3.28 23.56
CA PHE A 97 8.61 2.62 24.79
C PHE A 97 8.32 3.61 25.94
N GLU A 98 8.21 4.92 25.65
CA GLU A 98 7.91 5.95 26.66
C GLU A 98 6.62 5.57 27.44
N GLY A 99 6.78 5.22 28.72
CA GLY A 99 5.68 4.84 29.63
C GLY A 99 5.56 3.35 29.95
N ASN A 100 6.20 2.45 29.19
CA ASN A 100 6.15 1.00 29.44
C ASN A 100 7.33 0.47 30.27
N GLY A 101 8.08 1.36 30.91
CA GLY A 101 9.25 0.96 31.70
C GLY A 101 10.30 0.32 30.80
N PHE A 102 10.92 1.10 29.91
CA PHE A 102 12.24 0.75 29.39
C PHE A 102 13.23 0.83 30.56
N GLU A 103 13.08 -0.07 31.53
CA GLU A 103 14.09 -0.37 32.51
C GLU A 103 15.28 -0.85 31.70
N GLU A 104 16.44 -0.26 31.98
CA GLU A 104 17.69 -0.63 31.33
C GLU A 104 17.79 -2.15 31.40
N GLY A 105 17.66 -2.82 30.25
CA GLY A 105 17.92 -4.25 30.16
C GLY A 105 19.24 -4.49 30.89
N GLU A 106 19.20 -5.43 31.82
CA GLU A 106 20.27 -5.76 32.76
C GLU A 106 21.63 -5.48 32.14
N GLU A 107 22.36 -4.58 32.81
CA GLU A 107 23.72 -4.12 32.50
C GLU A 107 24.40 -4.96 31.42
N ALA A 108 24.31 -4.50 30.17
CA ALA A 108 25.20 -4.96 29.13
C ALA A 108 26.63 -4.77 29.67
N GLU A 109 27.32 -5.89 29.93
CA GLU A 109 28.68 -5.91 30.46
C GLU A 109 29.53 -4.81 29.79
N GLU A 110 30.32 -4.11 30.61
CA GLU A 110 31.15 -2.97 30.23
C GLU A 110 32.00 -3.30 28.99
N GLY A 111 31.47 -3.01 27.78
CA GLY A 111 32.08 -3.39 26.51
C GLY A 111 31.10 -3.72 25.38
N ASP A 112 29.86 -4.11 25.68
CA ASP A 112 28.92 -4.52 24.62
C ASP A 112 28.24 -3.30 23.96
N ASN A 113 28.26 -3.24 22.62
CA ASN A 113 27.73 -2.09 21.86
C ASN A 113 26.23 -2.22 21.56
N ASP A 114 25.60 -3.26 22.10
CA ASP A 114 24.23 -3.65 21.77
C ASP A 114 23.30 -3.51 22.98
N ILE A 115 21.99 -3.49 22.68
CA ILE A 115 20.86 -3.42 23.60
C ILE A 115 19.99 -4.62 23.28
N THR A 116 19.67 -5.43 24.27
CA THR A 116 18.76 -6.56 24.11
C THR A 116 17.33 -6.08 24.32
N LEU A 117 16.46 -6.33 23.34
CA LEU A 117 15.01 -6.19 23.51
C LEU A 117 14.43 -7.50 24.03
N SER A 118 13.55 -7.40 25.02
CA SER A 118 12.80 -8.54 25.54
C SER A 118 11.77 -9.05 24.51
N GLU A 119 11.28 -10.28 24.70
CA GLU A 119 10.21 -10.84 23.88
C GLU A 119 8.96 -9.95 23.83
N ALA A 120 8.61 -9.28 24.95
CA ALA A 120 7.48 -8.36 25.00
C ALA A 120 7.69 -7.12 24.12
N GLN A 121 8.89 -6.53 24.17
CA GLN A 121 9.27 -5.38 23.35
C GLN A 121 9.36 -5.76 21.86
N SER A 122 9.88 -6.96 21.57
CA SER A 122 9.94 -7.56 20.24
C SER A 122 8.52 -7.77 19.69
N ALA A 123 7.60 -8.31 20.49
CA ALA A 123 6.20 -8.49 20.11
C ALA A 123 5.48 -7.16 19.82
N GLU A 124 5.76 -6.10 20.59
CA GLU A 124 5.21 -4.77 20.35
C GLU A 124 5.71 -4.18 19.03
N LEU A 125 7.03 -4.20 18.77
CA LEU A 125 7.59 -3.75 17.49
C LEU A 125 7.03 -4.54 16.30
N ARG A 126 6.93 -5.88 16.44
CA ARG A 126 6.33 -6.76 15.44
C ARG A 126 4.88 -6.36 15.17
N TRP A 127 4.09 -6.07 16.20
CA TRP A 127 2.70 -5.64 16.05
C TRP A 127 2.58 -4.39 15.18
N HIS A 128 3.44 -3.40 15.40
CA HIS A 128 3.45 -2.17 14.60
C HIS A 128 3.87 -2.43 13.15
N ALA A 129 4.89 -3.27 12.92
CA ALA A 129 5.29 -3.63 11.55
C ALA A 129 4.21 -4.38 10.80
N VAL A 130 3.62 -5.41 11.41
CA VAL A 130 2.54 -6.20 10.78
C VAL A 130 1.32 -5.32 10.52
N SER A 131 0.94 -4.45 11.46
CA SER A 131 -0.18 -3.52 11.27
C SER A 131 0.06 -2.58 10.09
N TYR A 132 1.26 -1.98 10.02
CA TYR A 132 1.65 -1.11 8.90
C TYR A 132 1.60 -1.85 7.56
N LEU A 133 2.15 -3.08 7.51
CA LEU A 133 2.21 -3.87 6.29
C LEU A 133 0.82 -4.35 5.85
N ASN A 134 -0.04 -4.77 6.76
CA ASN A 134 -1.40 -5.19 6.44
C ASN A 134 -2.23 -4.02 5.90
N SER A 135 -2.07 -2.83 6.49
CA SER A 135 -2.69 -1.61 5.99
C SER A 135 -2.19 -1.27 4.59
N LEU A 136 -0.87 -1.37 4.35
CA LEU A 136 -0.29 -1.06 3.04
C LEU A 136 -0.75 -2.06 1.99
N GLU A 137 -0.71 -3.36 2.32
CA GLU A 137 -1.21 -4.44 1.48
C GLU A 137 -2.67 -4.22 1.11
N SER A 138 -3.53 -3.83 2.07
CA SER A 138 -4.94 -3.57 1.82
C SER A 138 -5.18 -2.44 0.79
N VAL A 139 -4.41 -1.35 0.90
CA VAL A 139 -4.46 -0.26 -0.09
C VAL A 139 -3.99 -0.74 -1.47
N LEU A 140 -2.89 -1.52 -1.50
CA LEU A 140 -2.30 -1.99 -2.75
C LEU A 140 -3.09 -3.10 -3.42
N VAL A 141 -3.86 -3.90 -2.67
CA VAL A 141 -4.85 -4.83 -3.21
C VAL A 141 -5.91 -4.07 -4.00
N ALA A 142 -6.43 -2.96 -3.44
CA ALA A 142 -7.41 -2.14 -4.15
C ALA A 142 -6.83 -1.53 -5.44
N TRP A 143 -5.56 -1.13 -5.42
CA TRP A 143 -4.82 -0.69 -6.61
C TRP A 143 -4.66 -1.82 -7.64
N GLN A 144 -4.26 -3.02 -7.21
CA GLN A 144 -4.02 -4.17 -8.08
C GLN A 144 -5.28 -4.56 -8.86
N TYR A 145 -6.45 -4.54 -8.20
CA TYR A 145 -7.73 -4.85 -8.83
C TYR A 145 -8.42 -3.65 -9.48
N SER A 146 -7.74 -2.50 -9.61
CA SER A 146 -8.27 -1.28 -10.24
C SER A 146 -9.58 -0.76 -9.63
N VAL A 147 -9.80 -1.04 -8.34
CA VAL A 147 -10.95 -0.55 -7.55
C VAL A 147 -10.78 0.93 -7.20
N VAL A 148 -9.55 1.43 -7.28
CA VAL A 148 -9.17 2.82 -7.02
C VAL A 148 -8.57 3.49 -8.26
N ASP A 149 -8.33 4.79 -8.14
CA ASP A 149 -7.55 5.57 -9.08
C ASP A 149 -6.07 5.19 -8.96
N ARG A 150 -5.57 4.46 -9.96
CA ARG A 150 -4.24 3.87 -9.92
C ARG A 150 -3.16 4.94 -9.90
N ASP A 151 -3.33 5.99 -10.69
CA ASP A 151 -2.36 7.06 -10.83
C ASP A 151 -2.22 7.81 -9.50
N VAL A 152 -3.34 8.04 -8.81
CA VAL A 152 -3.36 8.66 -7.49
C VAL A 152 -2.61 7.81 -6.47
N ILE A 153 -2.92 6.51 -6.36
CA ILE A 153 -2.23 5.62 -5.41
C ILE A 153 -0.74 5.49 -5.76
N GLU A 154 -0.39 5.37 -7.04
CA GLU A 154 1.00 5.33 -7.49
C GLU A 154 1.75 6.58 -7.05
N GLN A 155 1.20 7.76 -7.31
CA GLN A 155 1.82 9.02 -6.91
C GLN A 155 1.98 9.13 -5.39
N GLN A 156 0.98 8.71 -4.61
CA GLN A 156 1.00 8.83 -3.16
C GLN A 156 1.89 7.79 -2.47
N PHE A 157 2.08 6.60 -3.03
CA PHE A 157 2.80 5.51 -2.34
C PHE A 157 4.16 5.17 -2.95
N SER A 158 4.49 5.62 -4.17
CA SER A 158 5.78 5.32 -4.81
C SER A 158 7.00 5.72 -3.96
N TYR A 159 6.88 6.75 -3.12
CA TYR A 159 7.98 7.20 -2.25
C TYR A 159 8.43 6.13 -1.23
N LEU A 160 7.58 5.15 -0.93
CA LEU A 160 7.86 4.06 0.00
C LEU A 160 8.79 2.99 -0.59
N PHE A 161 8.96 2.99 -1.92
CA PHE A 161 9.71 1.99 -2.66
C PHE A 161 10.94 2.65 -3.28
N LYS A 162 11.97 2.85 -2.46
CA LYS A 162 13.26 3.44 -2.87
C LYS A 162 14.39 2.40 -2.73
N PRO A 163 14.63 1.59 -3.79
CA PRO A 163 15.67 0.56 -3.74
C PRO A 163 17.07 1.14 -3.51
N ALA A 164 17.31 2.39 -3.95
CA ALA A 164 18.61 3.04 -3.84
C ALA A 164 19.05 3.28 -2.38
N ASP A 165 18.10 3.42 -1.47
CA ASP A 165 18.38 3.68 -0.05
C ASP A 165 18.21 2.40 0.79
N GLY A 166 17.97 1.23 0.18
CA GLY A 166 17.64 -0.01 0.89
C GLY A 166 16.23 -0.03 1.51
N HIS A 167 15.48 1.07 1.39
CA HIS A 167 14.16 1.24 1.98
C HIS A 167 13.05 0.90 0.97
N ALA A 168 12.65 -0.37 0.93
CA ALA A 168 11.55 -0.87 0.09
C ALA A 168 10.38 -1.43 0.94
N ALA A 169 9.76 -0.53 1.72
CA ALA A 169 8.63 -0.81 2.60
C ALA A 169 8.85 -2.07 3.48
N LEU A 170 9.84 -2.00 4.38
CA LEU A 170 10.20 -3.11 5.29
C LEU A 170 10.49 -4.44 4.55
N HIS A 171 11.22 -4.39 3.44
CA HIS A 171 11.49 -5.55 2.59
C HIS A 171 11.99 -6.78 3.38
N ASP A 172 13.02 -6.64 4.20
CA ASP A 172 13.62 -7.78 4.89
C ASP A 172 12.68 -8.39 5.93
N PHE A 173 11.89 -7.56 6.61
CA PHE A 173 10.82 -8.03 7.49
C PHE A 173 9.70 -8.71 6.72
N ARG A 174 9.30 -8.20 5.55
CA ARG A 174 8.32 -8.87 4.67
C ARG A 174 8.81 -10.24 4.24
N VAL A 175 10.08 -10.35 3.85
CA VAL A 175 10.72 -11.64 3.51
C VAL A 175 10.66 -12.60 4.70
N ALA A 176 11.01 -12.14 5.90
CA ALA A 176 10.91 -12.93 7.13
C ALA A 176 9.46 -13.41 7.41
N ALA A 177 8.47 -12.57 7.11
CA ALA A 177 7.05 -12.88 7.28
C ALA A 177 6.44 -13.76 6.17
N GLY A 178 7.21 -14.21 5.17
CA GLY A 178 6.76 -15.07 4.08
C GLY A 178 6.76 -14.42 2.68
N GLY A 179 7.21 -13.18 2.57
CA GLY A 179 7.43 -12.46 1.31
C GLY A 179 6.17 -12.34 0.46
N GLU A 180 6.29 -12.70 -0.82
CA GLU A 180 5.21 -12.66 -1.81
C GLU A 180 3.96 -13.49 -1.43
N LYS A 181 4.11 -14.51 -0.57
CA LYS A 181 2.96 -15.32 -0.11
C LYS A 181 2.10 -14.57 0.90
N SER A 182 2.72 -13.68 1.66
CA SER A 182 2.05 -12.92 2.73
C SER A 182 1.66 -11.52 2.26
N TYR A 183 2.43 -10.92 1.35
CA TYR A 183 2.27 -9.55 0.87
C TYR A 183 2.35 -9.45 -0.67
N PRO A 184 1.48 -10.16 -1.42
CA PRO A 184 1.54 -10.21 -2.88
C PRO A 184 1.32 -8.85 -3.55
N ALA A 185 0.40 -8.02 -3.06
CA ALA A 185 0.10 -6.73 -3.69
C ALA A 185 1.25 -5.73 -3.53
N ILE A 186 1.90 -5.72 -2.36
CA ILE A 186 3.13 -4.93 -2.15
C ILE A 186 4.22 -5.37 -3.14
N GLU A 187 4.40 -6.67 -3.38
CA GLU A 187 5.39 -7.16 -4.35
C GLU A 187 5.07 -6.74 -5.79
N VAL A 188 3.81 -6.89 -6.22
CA VAL A 188 3.38 -6.46 -7.55
C VAL A 188 3.59 -4.95 -7.72
N PHE A 189 3.24 -4.16 -6.71
CA PHE A 189 3.42 -2.71 -6.74
C PHE A 189 4.90 -2.31 -6.76
N SER A 190 5.75 -2.93 -5.94
CA SER A 190 7.20 -2.67 -5.95
C SER A 190 7.80 -2.91 -7.33
N ASN A 191 7.44 -4.03 -7.95
CA ASN A 191 7.88 -4.37 -9.31
C ASN A 191 7.38 -3.33 -10.33
N HIS A 192 6.13 -2.89 -10.23
CA HIS A 192 5.56 -1.85 -11.09
C HIS A 192 6.31 -0.52 -10.97
N VAL A 193 6.56 -0.05 -9.74
CA VAL A 193 7.32 1.18 -9.47
C VAL A 193 8.74 1.08 -10.03
N GLU A 194 9.41 -0.07 -9.86
CA GLU A 194 10.75 -0.27 -10.37
C GLU A 194 10.79 -0.26 -11.90
N GLN A 195 9.85 -0.95 -12.56
CA GLN A 195 9.74 -0.96 -14.02
C GLN A 195 9.48 0.44 -14.57
N ASN A 196 8.59 1.22 -13.94
CA ASN A 196 8.33 2.60 -14.33
C ASN A 196 9.56 3.49 -14.18
N ARG A 197 10.32 3.32 -13.08
CA ARG A 197 11.60 4.00 -12.89
C ARG A 197 12.60 3.64 -13.99
N ARG A 198 12.78 2.35 -14.30
CA ARG A 198 13.68 1.87 -15.36
C ARG A 198 13.29 2.44 -16.73
N LYS A 199 12.00 2.42 -17.09
CA LYS A 199 11.49 3.03 -18.34
C LYS A 199 11.82 4.52 -18.41
N SER A 200 11.63 5.27 -17.32
CA SER A 200 11.93 6.71 -17.27
C SER A 200 13.43 7.01 -17.45
N LEU A 201 14.31 6.15 -16.92
CA LEU A 201 15.76 6.29 -17.06
C LEU A 201 16.21 5.98 -18.48
N ASN A 202 15.68 4.93 -19.11
CA ASN A 202 15.97 4.58 -20.50
C ASN A 202 15.55 5.69 -21.47
N GLN A 203 14.35 6.28 -21.27
CA GLN A 203 13.89 7.43 -22.04
C GLN A 203 14.83 8.63 -21.89
N LYS A 204 15.29 8.93 -20.66
CA LYS A 204 16.26 10.02 -20.42
C LYS A 204 17.64 9.75 -21.04
N ALA A 205 18.02 8.48 -21.15
CA ALA A 205 19.28 8.05 -21.73
C ALA A 205 19.24 7.88 -23.26
N ASN A 206 18.10 8.11 -23.92
CA ASN A 206 17.86 7.80 -25.35
C ASN A 206 18.18 6.34 -25.73
N ILE A 207 18.01 5.42 -24.79
CA ILE A 207 18.12 3.98 -25.04
C ILE A 207 16.68 3.50 -25.29
N VAL A 208 16.29 3.44 -26.56
CA VAL A 208 14.99 2.89 -27.02
C VAL A 208 15.14 1.41 -27.29
#